data_AF-A0A520HEA2-F1
#
_entry.id   AF-A0A520HEA2-F1
#
_cell.length_a   1.000
_cell.length_b   1.000
_cell.length_c   1.000
_cell.angle_alpha   90.00
_cell.angle_beta   90.00
_cell.angle_gamma   90.00
#
_symmetry.space_group_name_H-M   'P 1'
#
loop_
_entity.id
_entity.type
_entity.pdbx_description
1 polymer ?
#
loop_
_entity_poly.entity_id
_entity_poly.type
_entity_poly.pdbx_seq_one_letter_code
_entity_poly.pdbx_strand_id
1 'polypeptide(L)'
;MASVIAALAGPVAAQEKPGFKDTPMLPGGQWRVHDADRPAPTVVAPAANPGGAPADAVVLFDGRSLDAWKPDRIAWPIANGAL
;
A
#
# COMPACT_ATOMS: atom_id res chain seq x y z
N MET A 1 22.23 -16.18 -44.74
CA MET A 1 22.06 -16.74 -43.39
C MET A 1 21.79 -15.58 -42.45
N ALA A 2 20.52 -15.24 -42.22
CA ALA A 2 20.15 -14.15 -41.33
C ALA A 2 19.99 -14.72 -39.91
N SER A 3 20.86 -14.30 -38.99
CA SER A 3 20.71 -14.64 -37.56
C SER A 3 19.81 -13.60 -36.91
N VAL A 4 18.69 -14.05 -36.36
CA VAL A 4 17.82 -13.22 -35.51
C VAL A 4 18.30 -13.38 -34.07
N ILE A 5 18.84 -12.30 -33.49
CA ILE A 5 19.12 -12.23 -32.05
C ILE A 5 17.82 -11.83 -31.37
N ALA A 6 17.18 -12.76 -30.67
CA ALA A 6 16.06 -12.46 -29.80
C ALA A 6 16.61 -12.00 -28.43
N ALA A 7 16.48 -10.71 -28.12
CA ALA A 7 16.72 -10.21 -26.77
C ALA A 7 15.53 -10.56 -25.88
N LEU A 8 15.74 -11.46 -24.90
CA LEU A 8 14.77 -11.73 -23.85
C LEU A 8 14.81 -10.58 -22.84
N ALA A 9 13.87 -9.64 -22.95
CA ALA A 9 13.60 -8.66 -21.90
C ALA A 9 12.86 -9.37 -20.76
N GLY A 10 13.60 -9.82 -19.73
CA GLY A 10 13.01 -10.24 -18.47
C GLY A 10 12.46 -9.05 -17.67
N PRO A 11 11.54 -9.26 -16.74
CA PRO A 11 11.03 -8.19 -15.89
C PRO A 11 12.17 -7.60 -15.06
N VAL A 12 12.37 -6.29 -15.18
CA VAL A 12 13.26 -5.54 -14.28
C VAL A 12 12.58 -5.50 -12.91
N ALA A 13 13.08 -6.29 -11.97
CA ALA A 13 12.63 -6.21 -10.58
C ALA A 13 12.91 -4.81 -10.03
N ALA A 14 11.91 -4.18 -9.43
CA ALA A 14 12.11 -2.93 -8.71
C ALA A 14 13.05 -3.17 -7.51
N GLN A 15 13.93 -2.21 -7.23
CA GLN A 15 14.84 -2.29 -6.08
C GLN A 15 14.04 -2.26 -4.76
N GLU A 16 14.36 -3.16 -3.83
CA GLU A 16 13.65 -3.30 -2.54
C GLU A 16 13.67 -2.02 -1.69
N LYS A 17 14.75 -1.22 -1.79
CA LYS A 17 14.87 0.12 -1.23
C LYS A 17 15.52 1.07 -2.26
N PRO A 18 14.73 1.76 -3.09
CA PRO A 18 15.26 2.71 -4.05
C PRO A 18 15.97 3.87 -3.35
N GLY A 19 17.09 4.33 -3.89
CA GLY A 19 17.81 5.50 -3.39
C GLY A 19 19.31 5.46 -3.69
N PHE A 20 20.01 6.48 -3.19
CA PHE A 20 21.45 6.67 -3.40
C PHE A 20 22.14 6.95 -2.06
N LYS A 21 23.38 6.48 -1.91
CA LYS A 21 24.20 6.67 -0.69
C LYS A 21 25.35 7.66 -0.88
N ASP A 22 25.54 8.13 -2.09
CA ASP A 22 26.66 8.97 -2.55
C ASP A 22 26.21 10.38 -3.00
N THR A 23 25.02 10.79 -2.61
CA THR A 23 24.47 12.14 -2.88
C THR A 23 24.78 13.12 -1.73
N PRO A 24 24.77 14.44 -1.97
CA PRO A 24 25.01 15.43 -0.92
C PRO A 24 24.04 15.33 0.26
N MET A 25 24.50 15.76 1.44
CA MET A 25 23.66 15.89 2.63
C MET A 25 22.65 17.03 2.47
N LEU A 26 21.40 16.80 2.92
CA LEU A 26 20.41 17.87 3.02
C LEU A 26 20.81 18.84 4.15
N PRO A 27 20.63 20.16 3.96
CA PRO A 27 20.91 21.14 5.01
C PRO A 27 20.12 20.86 6.29
N GLY A 28 20.80 20.85 7.45
CA GLY A 28 20.17 20.70 8.76
C GLY A 28 19.58 19.32 9.08
N GLY A 29 19.92 18.27 8.31
CA GLY A 29 19.35 16.94 8.45
C GLY A 29 20.36 15.80 8.56
N GLN A 30 19.82 14.59 8.78
CA GLN A 30 20.57 13.33 8.84
C GLN A 30 20.66 12.61 7.49
N TRP A 31 19.97 13.11 6.47
CA TRP A 31 19.71 12.38 5.23
C TRP A 31 20.38 13.02 4.03
N ARG A 32 20.82 12.19 3.09
CA ARG A 32 21.23 12.61 1.75
C ARG A 32 20.02 12.85 0.84
N VAL A 33 20.26 13.49 -0.30
CA VAL A 33 19.25 13.60 -1.36
C VAL A 33 18.92 12.19 -1.89
N HIS A 34 17.66 11.74 -1.79
CA HIS A 34 17.22 10.37 -2.12
C HIS A 34 17.91 9.25 -1.31
N ASP A 35 18.20 9.50 -0.03
CA ASP A 35 18.89 8.53 0.84
C ASP A 35 18.16 7.18 0.95
N ALA A 36 18.85 6.09 0.58
CA ALA A 36 18.33 4.72 0.67
C ALA A 36 18.20 4.19 2.11
N ASP A 37 18.89 4.81 3.07
CA ASP A 37 18.84 4.43 4.49
C ASP A 37 17.71 5.14 5.25
N ARG A 38 17.01 6.10 4.62
CA ARG A 38 15.79 6.69 5.21
C ARG A 38 14.75 5.57 5.40
N PRO A 39 14.16 5.42 6.61
CA PRO A 39 13.15 4.40 6.86
C PRO A 39 12.00 4.49 5.85
N ALA A 40 11.73 3.38 5.17
CA ALA A 40 10.55 3.25 4.32
C ALA A 40 9.29 3.22 5.20
N PRO A 41 8.16 3.75 4.70
CA PRO A 41 6.88 3.59 5.38
C PRO A 41 6.50 2.10 5.46
N THR A 42 5.68 1.74 6.45
CA THR A 42 5.11 0.40 6.54
C THR A 42 4.33 0.08 5.27
N VAL A 43 4.60 -1.08 4.67
CA VAL A 43 3.88 -1.55 3.49
C VAL A 43 2.49 -2.03 3.91
N VAL A 44 1.47 -1.52 3.23
CA VAL A 44 0.07 -1.89 3.44
C VAL A 44 -0.45 -2.58 2.19
N ALA A 45 -0.93 -3.81 2.33
CA ALA A 45 -1.53 -4.52 1.21
C ALA A 45 -2.89 -3.88 0.84
N PRO A 46 -3.12 -3.51 -0.43
CA PRO A 46 -4.39 -2.96 -0.86
C PRO A 46 -5.48 -4.04 -0.90
N ALA A 47 -6.74 -3.61 -0.97
CA ALA A 47 -7.84 -4.52 -1.26
C ALA A 47 -7.73 -5.12 -2.66
N ALA A 48 -8.32 -6.30 -2.86
CA ALA A 48 -8.35 -6.96 -4.16
C ALA A 48 -9.13 -6.18 -5.22
N ASN A 49 -10.17 -5.43 -4.81
CA ASN A 49 -11.02 -4.63 -5.69
C ASN A 49 -10.92 -3.14 -5.33
N PRO A 50 -10.99 -2.23 -6.31
CA PRO A 50 -11.07 -0.79 -6.04
C PRO A 50 -12.18 -0.45 -5.05
N GLY A 51 -11.86 0.39 -4.07
CA GLY A 51 -12.79 0.80 -3.02
C GLY A 51 -12.91 -0.15 -1.82
N GLY A 52 -12.23 -1.29 -1.83
CA GLY A 52 -12.16 -2.17 -0.66
C GLY A 52 -11.22 -1.66 0.44
N ALA A 53 -11.36 -2.21 1.64
CA ALA A 53 -10.52 -1.87 2.78
C ALA A 53 -9.10 -2.45 2.65
N PRO A 54 -8.03 -1.65 2.89
CA PRO A 54 -6.66 -2.17 2.95
C PRO A 54 -6.45 -3.10 4.16
N ALA A 55 -5.34 -3.85 4.16
CA ALA A 55 -5.06 -4.86 5.17
C ALA A 55 -4.87 -4.33 6.61
N ASP A 56 -4.55 -3.05 6.76
CA ASP A 56 -4.40 -2.38 8.06
C ASP A 56 -5.65 -1.55 8.45
N ALA A 57 -6.73 -1.61 7.66
CA ALA A 57 -7.94 -0.86 7.96
C ALA A 57 -8.68 -1.42 9.17
N VAL A 58 -9.19 -0.50 10.00
CA VAL A 58 -10.29 -0.82 10.91
C VAL A 58 -11.59 -0.82 10.11
N VAL A 59 -12.16 -2.00 9.89
CA VAL A 59 -13.42 -2.13 9.14
C VAL A 59 -14.60 -1.85 10.06
N LEU A 60 -15.27 -0.72 9.85
CA LEU A 60 -16.41 -0.28 10.67
C LEU A 60 -17.73 -0.94 10.29
N PHE A 61 -17.86 -1.41 9.04
CA PHE A 61 -19.01 -2.15 8.53
C PHE A 61 -18.59 -2.93 7.29
N ASP A 62 -18.90 -4.23 7.25
CA ASP A 62 -18.60 -5.14 6.15
C ASP A 62 -19.87 -5.84 5.61
N GLY A 63 -21.04 -5.35 6.00
CA GLY A 63 -22.33 -5.98 5.69
C GLY A 63 -22.85 -6.95 6.75
N ARG A 64 -22.11 -7.20 7.84
CA ARG A 64 -22.48 -8.27 8.79
C ARG A 64 -22.88 -7.78 10.18
N SER A 65 -22.27 -6.71 10.68
CA SER A 65 -22.49 -6.26 12.05
C SER A 65 -22.31 -4.76 12.25
N LEU A 66 -23.01 -4.21 13.24
CA LEU A 66 -22.88 -2.83 13.74
C LEU A 66 -22.00 -2.71 14.99
N ASP A 67 -21.21 -3.74 15.34
CA ASP A 67 -20.44 -3.76 16.60
C ASP A 67 -19.45 -2.60 16.78
N ALA A 68 -19.03 -1.96 15.68
CA ALA A 68 -18.22 -0.74 15.72
C ALA A 68 -19.00 0.51 16.16
N TRP A 69 -20.32 0.41 16.31
CA TRP A 69 -21.23 1.51 16.58
C TRP A 69 -22.10 1.22 17.81
N LYS A 70 -22.42 2.27 18.57
CA LYS A 70 -23.40 2.22 19.64
C LYS A 70 -24.68 2.92 19.15
N PRO A 71 -25.83 2.23 19.07
CA PRO A 71 -27.06 2.87 18.68
C PRO A 71 -27.56 3.79 19.81
N ASP A 72 -27.98 5.00 19.45
CA ASP A 72 -28.64 5.92 20.39
C ASP A 72 -30.09 5.51 20.70
N ARG A 73 -30.67 4.63 19.87
CA ARG A 73 -31.99 4.00 20.07
C ARG A 73 -31.93 2.52 19.68
N ILE A 74 -32.75 2.10 18.72
CA ILE A 74 -32.70 0.77 18.10
C ILE A 74 -31.69 0.83 16.95
N ALA A 75 -30.85 -0.19 16.84
CA ALA A 75 -29.91 -0.33 15.73
C ALA A 75 -30.66 -0.46 14.39
N TRP A 76 -30.08 0.12 13.33
CA TRP A 76 -30.60 -0.07 11.98
C TRP A 76 -30.53 -1.56 11.61
N PRO A 77 -31.60 -2.12 11.02
CA PRO A 77 -31.59 -3.51 10.62
C PRO A 77 -30.60 -3.72 9.48
N ILE A 78 -29.73 -4.72 9.60
CA ILE A 78 -28.88 -5.13 8.49
C ILE A 78 -29.71 -6.04 7.56
N ALA A 79 -29.83 -5.66 6.30
CA ALA A 79 -30.50 -6.46 5.27
C ALA A 79 -29.68 -6.49 3.99
N ASN A 80 -29.46 -7.70 3.44
CA ASN A 80 -28.69 -7.90 2.20
C ASN A 80 -27.28 -7.28 2.22
N GLY A 81 -26.63 -7.27 3.39
CA GLY A 81 -25.31 -6.67 3.55
C GLY A 81 -25.30 -5.13 3.62
N ALA A 82 -26.46 -4.50 3.77
CA ALA A 82 -26.61 -3.05 3.89
C ALA A 82 -27.34 -2.68 5.18
N LEU A 83 -27.17 -1.43 5.59
CA LEU A 83 -27.83 -0.77 6.72
C LEU A 83 -29.04 0.05 6.26
#